data_AF-W0E940-F1
#
_entry.id   AF-W0E940-F1
#
_cell.length_a   1.000
_cell.length_b   1.000
_cell.length_c   1.000
_cell.angle_alpha   90.00
_cell.angle_beta   90.00
_cell.angle_gamma   90.00
#
_symmetry.space_group_name_H-M   'P 1'
#
loop_
_entity.id
_entity.type
_entity.pdbx_description
1 polymer ?
#
loop_
_entity_poly.entity_id
_entity_poly.type
_entity_poly.pdbx_seq_one_letter_code
_entity_poly.pdbx_strand_id
1 'polypeptide(L)' 'MFVLKVCQACDRVLGELEVEDLTTERSNSIINFVGNVAYALCPDCLEQLEMEKEQRFH' A
#
# COMPACT_ATOMS: atom_id res chain seq x y z
N MET A 1 3.05 4.75 18.75
CA MET A 1 2.37 5.77 17.92
C MET A 1 1.93 5.06 16.66
N PHE A 2 0.72 5.29 16.17
CA PHE A 2 0.17 4.52 15.06
C PHE A 2 0.14 5.32 13.77
N VAL A 3 0.23 4.59 12.66
CA VAL A 3 0.11 5.12 11.31
C VAL A 3 -0.97 4.35 10.57
N LEU A 4 -1.81 5.09 9.85
CA LEU A 4 -2.91 4.51 9.10
C LEU A 4 -2.37 3.95 7.79
N LYS A 5 -2.61 2.68 7.50
CA LYS A 5 -2.28 2.09 6.20
C LYS A 5 -3.47 2.25 5.26
N VAL A 6 -3.27 2.93 4.14
CA VAL A 6 -4.33 3.26 3.18
C VAL A 6 -3.92 2.85 1.77
N CYS A 7 -4.89 2.38 0.97
CA CYS A 7 -4.66 2.12 -0.44
C CYS A 7 -4.50 3.45 -1.20
N GLN A 8 -3.40 3.62 -1.92
CA GLN A 8 -3.15 4.83 -2.72
C GLN A 8 -4.12 4.98 -3.90
N ALA A 9 -4.65 3.87 -4.42
CA ALA A 9 -5.47 3.88 -5.64
C ALA A 9 -6.98 4.07 -5.36
N CYS A 10 -7.47 3.60 -4.22
CA CYS A 10 -8.91 3.59 -3.92
C CYS A 10 -9.26 4.10 -2.52
N ASP A 11 -8.29 4.65 -1.79
CA ASP A 11 -8.42 5.22 -0.44
C ASP A 11 -8.99 4.25 0.62
N ARG A 12 -9.06 2.95 0.32
CA ARG A 12 -9.49 1.93 1.28
C ARG A 12 -8.49 1.84 2.43
N VAL A 13 -8.98 1.93 3.67
CA VAL A 13 -8.16 1.66 4.86
C VAL A 13 -7.81 0.17 4.91
N LEU A 14 -6.51 -0.13 4.97
CA LEU A 14 -5.95 -1.49 4.98
C LEU A 14 -5.59 -1.97 6.37
N GLY A 15 -5.52 -1.06 7.33
CA GLY A 15 -5.25 -1.34 8.73
C GLY A 15 -4.44 -0.25 9.40
N GLU A 16 -3.93 -0.56 10.57
CA GLU A 16 -3.06 0.30 11.36
C GLU A 16 -1.71 -0.39 11.53
N LEU A 17 -0.64 0.41 11.56
CA LEU A 17 0.71 -0.05 11.78
C LEU A 17 1.28 0.67 13.02
N GLU A 18 2.01 -0.06 13.84
CA GLU A 18 2.90 0.56 14.83
C GLU A 18 4.04 1.25 14.07
N VAL A 19 4.47 2.43 14.53
CA VAL A 19 5.61 3.14 13.91
C VAL A 19 6.89 2.28 13.95
N GLU A 20 7.03 1.40 14.94
CA GLU A 20 8.14 0.46 15.08
C GLU A 20 8.17 -0.57 13.92
N ASP A 21 6.98 -0.95 13.42
CA ASP A 21 6.83 -1.91 12.32
C ASP A 21 7.23 -1.32 10.96
N LEU A 22 7.29 0.02 10.81
CA LEU A 22 7.70 0.68 9.56
C LEU A 22 9.15 0.38 9.15
N THR A 23 10.00 -0.01 10.11
CA THR A 23 11.41 -0.34 9.85
C THR A 23 11.65 -1.83 9.59
N THR A 24 10.62 -2.67 9.77
CA THR A 24 10.72 -4.12 9.55
C THR A 24 10.38 -4.48 8.10
N GLU A 25 10.95 -5.57 7.56
CA GLU A 25 10.69 -6.06 6.19
C GLU A 25 9.20 -6.30 5.87
N ARG A 26 8.30 -6.34 6.87
CA ARG A 26 6.84 -6.38 6.67
C ARG A 26 6.29 -5.12 5.98
N SER A 27 7.06 -4.03 5.96
CA SER A 27 6.72 -2.76 5.31
C SER A 27 7.00 -2.74 3.79
N ASN A 28 7.50 -3.81 3.18
CA ASN A 28 7.83 -3.90 1.74
C ASN A 28 6.65 -3.60 0.78
N SER A 29 5.43 -3.50 1.30
CA SER A 29 4.22 -3.11 0.54
C SER A 29 3.88 -1.61 0.63
N ILE A 30 4.61 -0.82 1.41
CA ILE A 30 4.40 0.62 1.58
C ILE A 30 5.13 1.34 0.44
N ILE A 31 4.37 2.08 -0.35
CA ILE A 31 4.83 2.82 -1.53
C ILE A 31 5.25 4.23 -1.15
N ASN A 32 4.54 4.84 -0.20
CA ASN A 32 4.79 6.20 0.24
C ASN A 32 4.32 6.43 1.68
N PHE A 33 4.80 7.50 2.31
CA PHE A 33 4.44 7.88 3.66
C PHE A 33 4.30 9.41 3.76
N VAL A 34 3.14 9.89 4.24
CA VAL A 34 2.87 11.33 4.41
C VAL A 34 2.22 11.57 5.76
N GLY A 35 2.91 12.30 6.65
CA GLY A 35 2.42 12.59 8.00
C GLY A 35 2.26 11.32 8.82
N ASN A 36 1.03 10.96 9.17
CA ASN A 36 0.67 9.74 9.90
C ASN A 36 -0.06 8.71 9.02
N VAL A 37 0.08 8.82 7.70
CA VAL A 37 -0.55 7.92 6.72
C VAL A 37 0.52 7.21 5.89
N ALA A 38 0.49 5.88 5.91
CA ALA A 38 1.28 5.00 5.07
C ALA A 38 0.44 4.54 3.87
N TYR A 39 0.90 4.83 2.67
CA TYR A 39 0.24 4.44 1.43
C TYR A 39 0.79 3.12 0.90
N ALA A 40 -0.10 2.22 0.51
CA ALA A 40 0.19 0.93 -0.09
C ALA A 40 -0.82 0.64 -1.22
N LEU A 41 -0.72 -0.51 -1.90
CA LEU A 41 -1.81 -1.00 -2.75
C LEU A 41 -2.58 -2.12 -2.02
N CYS A 42 -3.90 -2.09 -2.12
CA CYS A 42 -4.71 -3.25 -1.74
C CYS A 42 -4.57 -4.36 -2.79
N PRO A 43 -4.88 -5.62 -2.43
CA PRO A 43 -4.83 -6.74 -3.38
C PRO A 43 -5.62 -6.46 -4.67
N ASP A 44 -6.84 -5.95 -4.54
CA ASP A 44 -7.71 -5.64 -5.69
C ASP A 44 -7.06 -4.65 -6.68
N CYS A 45 -6.47 -3.56 -6.16
CA CYS A 45 -5.83 -2.55 -7.00
C CYS A 45 -4.47 -3.01 -7.54
N LEU A 46 -3.77 -3.89 -6.82
CA LEU A 46 -2.53 -4.49 -7.30
C LEU A 46 -2.80 -5.42 -8.48
N GLU A 47 -3.81 -6.30 -8.35
CA GLU A 47 -4.23 -7.23 -9.40
C GLU A 47 -4.65 -6.49 -10.67
N GLN A 48 -5.45 -5.42 -10.54
CA GLN A 48 -5.83 -4.58 -11.69
C GLN A 48 -4.62 -3.98 -12.40
N LEU A 49 -3.63 -3.49 -11.64
CA LEU A 49 -2.40 -2.93 -12.18
C LEU A 49 -1.54 -3.98 -12.91
N GLU A 50 -1.52 -5.21 -12.41
CA GLU A 50 -0.83 -6.34 -13.05
C GLU A 50 -1.52 -6.75 -14.36
N MET A 51 -2.85 -6.85 -14.34
CA MET A 51 -3.65 -7.13 -15.55
C MET A 51 -3.47 -6.05 -16.62
N GLU A 52 -3.47 -4.77 -16.25
CA GLU A 52 -3.22 -3.67 -17.18
C GLU A 52 -1.81 -3.72 -17.78
N LYS A 53 -0.80 -4.14 -17.00
CA LYS A 53 0.55 -4.33 -17.52
C LYS A 53 0.59 -5.46 -18.52
N GLU A 54 0.00 -6.62 -18.22
CA GLU A 54 -0.03 -7.77 -19.13
C GLU A 54 -0.74 -7.43 -20.45
N GLN A 55 -1.81 -6.65 -20.41
CA GLN A 55 -2.51 -6.18 -21.62
C GLN A 55 -1.68 -5.21 -22.49
N ARG A 56 -0.74 -4.46 -21.90
CA ARG A 56 0.12 -3.53 -22.65
C ARG A 56 1.27 -4.20 -23.40
N PHE A 57 1.62 -5.44 -23.06
CA PHE A 57 2.69 -6.19 -23.72
C PHE A 57 2.18 -7.19 -24.76
N HIS A 58 0.88 -7.17 -25.07
CA HIS A 58 0.22 -8.10 -25.98
C HIS A 58 -0.50 -7.38 -27.12
#